data_AF-A0A3B8PLC0-F1
#
_entry.id   AF-A0A3B8PLC0-F1
#
_cell.length_a   1.000
_cell.length_b   1.000
_cell.length_c   1.000
_cell.angle_alpha   90.00
_cell.angle_beta   90.00
_cell.angle_gamma   90.00
#
_symmetry.space_group_name_H-M   'P 1'
#
loop_
_entity.id
_entity.type
_entity.pdbx_description
1 polymer ?
#
loop_
_entity_poly.entity_id
_entity_poly.type
_entity_poly.pdbx_seq_one_letter_code
_entity_poly.pdbx_strand_id
1 'polypeptide(L)'
;MDGVTDARWLKGPADVDPGFRHRLATAYRQLASRGSPVDYHDWVASEFDIDLSTEYAGIRIGNPWGKASGQLSMTSQQVADDVAAGLGYVVLKTVIAESEDGRQSMSDWAIPEARMRLDPITSRRGEDGWSVSWKGRGWWGTFQEYLDLVVEARAQSRGSSTLVVPSVKYHLPMPGETEWLEAEYGFTTRALLEAWGEGGPMPIEKDFSPTLAGSDRSQVRETVVEWLR
;
A
#
# COMPACT_ATOMS: atom_id res chain seq x y z
N MET A 1 -18.30 -22.02 -2.74
CA MET A 1 -19.09 -21.07 -1.93
C MET A 1 -19.33 -19.85 -2.79
N ASP A 2 -20.51 -19.77 -3.38
CA ASP A 2 -20.94 -18.61 -4.17
C ASP A 2 -21.25 -17.47 -3.19
N GLY A 3 -20.21 -16.74 -2.83
CA GLY A 3 -20.30 -15.58 -1.95
C GLY A 3 -21.06 -14.48 -2.66
N VAL A 4 -22.38 -14.43 -2.46
CA VAL A 4 -23.20 -13.25 -2.73
C VAL A 4 -22.67 -12.17 -1.78
N THR A 5 -21.73 -11.38 -2.27
CA THR A 5 -21.34 -10.16 -1.61
C THR A 5 -22.51 -9.20 -1.77
N ASP A 6 -22.99 -8.60 -0.67
CA ASP A 6 -23.90 -7.44 -0.67
C ASP A 6 -23.23 -6.17 -1.26
N ALA A 7 -22.20 -6.36 -2.08
CA ALA A 7 -21.58 -5.32 -2.85
C ALA A 7 -22.62 -4.78 -3.83
N ARG A 8 -23.08 -3.56 -3.57
CA ARG A 8 -23.91 -2.79 -4.48
C ARG A 8 -23.06 -2.32 -5.65
N TRP A 9 -22.78 -3.24 -6.57
CA TRP A 9 -22.19 -2.89 -7.84
C TRP A 9 -23.19 -2.04 -8.61
N LEU A 10 -22.77 -0.82 -8.99
CA LEU A 10 -23.50 -0.05 -10.00
C LEU A 10 -23.41 -0.82 -11.32
N LYS A 11 -24.48 -1.56 -11.63
CA LYS A 11 -24.62 -2.29 -12.90
C LYS A 11 -25.31 -1.39 -13.90
N GLY A 12 -24.57 -0.91 -14.88
CA GLY A 12 -25.08 -0.09 -15.98
C GLY A 12 -23.96 0.68 -16.67
N PRO A 13 -24.18 1.18 -17.89
CA PRO A 13 -23.26 2.15 -18.47
C PRO A 13 -23.24 3.38 -17.54
N ALA A 14 -22.05 3.94 -17.27
CA ALA A 14 -21.96 5.19 -16.52
C ALA A 14 -22.75 6.26 -17.27
N ASP A 15 -23.80 6.82 -16.69
CA ASP A 15 -24.53 7.92 -17.33
C ASP A 15 -23.69 9.19 -17.22
N VAL A 16 -22.98 9.50 -18.29
CA VAL A 16 -22.00 10.59 -18.34
C VAL A 16 -22.22 11.33 -19.64
N ASP A 17 -22.34 12.65 -19.55
CA ASP A 17 -22.53 13.55 -20.68
C ASP A 17 -21.52 13.23 -21.82
N PRO A 18 -21.98 13.04 -23.07
CA PRO A 18 -21.11 12.76 -24.20
C PRO A 18 -20.03 13.83 -24.42
N GLY A 19 -20.34 15.10 -24.13
CA GLY A 19 -19.38 16.21 -24.21
C GLY A 19 -18.26 16.04 -23.19
N PHE A 20 -18.60 15.77 -21.93
CA PHE A 20 -17.64 15.46 -20.88
C PHE A 20 -16.77 14.24 -21.23
N ARG A 21 -17.37 13.14 -21.73
CA ARG A 21 -16.61 11.96 -22.17
C ARG A 21 -15.60 12.29 -23.27
N HIS A 22 -16.00 13.11 -24.24
CA HIS A 22 -15.11 13.54 -25.31
C HIS A 22 -13.95 14.39 -24.77
N ARG A 23 -14.26 15.35 -23.88
CA ARG A 23 -13.25 16.17 -23.20
C ARG A 23 -12.25 15.32 -22.43
N LEU A 24 -12.72 14.39 -21.59
CA LEU A 24 -11.87 13.46 -20.83
C LEU A 24 -10.96 12.63 -21.75
N ALA A 25 -11.50 12.08 -22.84
CA ALA A 25 -10.73 11.29 -23.80
C ALA A 25 -9.64 12.12 -24.51
N THR A 26 -9.94 13.38 -24.84
CA THR A 26 -8.97 14.32 -25.42
C THR A 26 -7.89 14.68 -24.40
N ALA A 27 -8.29 14.98 -23.18
CA ALA A 27 -7.38 15.31 -22.08
C ALA A 27 -6.41 14.15 -21.78
N TYR A 28 -6.91 12.90 -21.75
CA TYR A 28 -6.08 11.71 -21.62
C TYR A 28 -5.04 11.58 -22.75
N ARG A 29 -5.44 11.75 -24.01
CA ARG A 29 -4.52 11.68 -25.16
C ARG A 29 -3.45 12.78 -25.12
N GLN A 30 -3.82 13.98 -24.67
CA GLN A 30 -2.88 15.09 -24.52
C GLN A 30 -1.86 14.80 -23.42
N LEU A 31 -2.30 14.27 -22.28
CA LEU A 31 -1.39 13.87 -21.19
C LEU A 31 -0.46 12.73 -21.61
N ALA A 32 -1.01 11.68 -22.25
CA ALA A 32 -0.24 10.52 -22.68
C ALA A 32 0.89 10.84 -23.70
N SER A 33 0.80 11.98 -24.39
CA SER A 33 1.79 12.42 -25.37
C SER A 33 2.71 13.55 -24.89
N ARG A 34 2.52 14.05 -23.65
CA ARG A 34 3.38 15.10 -23.08
C ARG A 34 4.64 14.49 -22.44
N GLY A 35 5.77 15.14 -22.67
CA GLY A 35 7.09 14.73 -22.14
C GLY A 35 7.56 15.48 -20.89
N SER A 36 6.71 16.28 -20.24
CA SER A 36 7.05 17.07 -19.05
C SER A 36 6.05 16.79 -17.93
N PRO A 37 6.48 16.79 -16.65
CA PRO A 37 5.54 16.65 -15.54
C PRO A 37 4.51 17.78 -15.60
N VAL A 38 3.24 17.40 -15.48
CA VAL A 38 2.11 18.30 -15.26
C VAL A 38 1.82 18.20 -13.78
N ASP A 39 1.62 19.33 -13.10
CA ASP A 39 0.97 19.29 -11.78
C ASP A 39 -0.45 18.77 -12.01
N TYR A 40 -0.64 17.48 -11.74
CA TYR A 40 -1.89 16.79 -12.05
C TYR A 40 -3.04 17.32 -11.20
N HIS A 41 -2.75 17.85 -10.00
CA HIS A 41 -3.78 18.35 -9.10
C HIS A 41 -4.34 19.66 -9.63
N ASP A 42 -3.46 20.61 -9.92
CA ASP A 42 -3.84 21.89 -10.50
C ASP A 42 -4.50 21.72 -11.88
N TRP A 43 -3.97 20.80 -12.70
CA TRP A 43 -4.53 20.56 -14.02
C TRP A 43 -5.93 19.94 -13.97
N VAL A 44 -6.16 18.95 -13.11
CA VAL A 44 -7.51 18.36 -12.94
C VAL A 44 -8.48 19.38 -12.36
N ALA A 45 -8.05 20.17 -11.37
CA ALA A 45 -8.87 21.24 -10.82
C ALA A 45 -9.25 22.28 -11.90
N SER A 46 -8.29 22.69 -12.73
CA SER A 46 -8.55 23.67 -13.79
C SER A 46 -9.38 23.12 -14.95
N GLU A 47 -9.13 21.89 -15.39
CA GLU A 47 -9.81 21.32 -16.56
C GLU A 47 -11.20 20.78 -16.18
N PHE A 48 -11.35 20.18 -15.00
CA PHE A 48 -12.56 19.47 -14.63
C PHE A 48 -13.31 20.04 -13.43
N ASP A 49 -12.79 21.07 -12.76
CA ASP A 49 -13.36 21.62 -11.52
C ASP A 49 -13.48 20.55 -10.42
N ILE A 50 -12.46 19.68 -10.32
CA ILE A 50 -12.40 18.58 -9.35
C ILE A 50 -11.19 18.78 -8.43
N ASP A 51 -11.46 18.89 -7.13
CA ASP A 51 -10.44 18.74 -6.09
C ASP A 51 -10.19 17.24 -5.87
N LEU A 52 -8.94 16.82 -6.08
CA LEU A 52 -8.52 15.43 -5.91
C LEU A 52 -8.24 15.06 -4.45
N SER A 53 -8.07 16.06 -3.58
CA SER A 53 -7.70 15.83 -2.19
C SER A 53 -8.78 15.07 -1.44
N THR A 54 -8.33 14.24 -0.49
CA THR A 54 -9.22 13.39 0.29
C THR A 54 -8.63 13.17 1.69
N GLU A 55 -9.27 12.30 2.46
CA GLU A 55 -8.85 11.95 3.81
C GLU A 55 -8.77 10.43 3.94
N TYR A 56 -7.74 9.95 4.64
CA TYR A 56 -7.57 8.57 5.03
C TYR A 56 -7.37 8.49 6.55
N ALA A 57 -8.31 7.86 7.26
CA ALA A 57 -8.25 7.68 8.72
C ALA A 57 -7.98 8.97 9.53
N GLY A 58 -8.62 10.09 9.18
CA GLY A 58 -8.38 11.38 9.85
C GLY A 58 -7.23 12.21 9.26
N ILE A 59 -6.47 11.66 8.30
CA ILE A 59 -5.27 12.29 7.74
C ILE A 59 -5.56 12.76 6.32
N ARG A 60 -5.39 14.06 6.07
CA ARG A 60 -5.58 14.64 4.73
C ARG A 60 -4.44 14.24 3.80
N ILE A 61 -4.79 13.83 2.58
CA ILE A 61 -3.87 13.46 1.50
C ILE A 61 -4.21 14.22 0.22
N GLY A 62 -3.21 14.43 -0.63
CA GLY A 62 -3.36 15.22 -1.86
C GLY A 62 -4.27 14.57 -2.89
N ASN A 63 -4.34 13.23 -2.89
CA ASN A 63 -5.15 12.45 -3.81
C ASN A 63 -5.31 10.99 -3.34
N PRO A 64 -6.26 10.20 -3.87
CA PRO A 64 -6.46 8.81 -3.48
C PRO A 64 -5.53 7.80 -4.16
N TRP A 65 -4.55 8.24 -4.96
CA TRP A 65 -3.62 7.35 -5.63
C TRP A 65 -2.32 7.24 -4.86
N GLY A 66 -1.83 6.03 -4.72
CA GLY A 66 -0.61 5.80 -3.97
C GLY A 66 0.06 4.50 -4.36
N LYS A 67 1.16 4.23 -3.67
CA LYS A 67 1.96 3.02 -3.85
C LYS A 67 1.69 2.06 -2.71
N ALA A 68 1.34 0.82 -3.05
CA ALA A 68 1.16 -0.27 -2.09
C ALA A 68 2.50 -0.80 -1.57
N SER A 69 2.48 -1.49 -0.42
CA SER A 69 3.64 -2.16 0.16
C SER A 69 4.27 -3.13 -0.84
N GLY A 70 5.56 -2.96 -1.15
CA GLY A 70 6.20 -3.75 -2.18
C GLY A 70 7.66 -3.41 -2.45
N GLN A 71 8.22 -3.99 -3.51
CA GLN A 71 9.63 -3.83 -3.90
C GLN A 71 9.99 -2.39 -4.34
N LEU A 72 8.97 -1.54 -4.52
CA LEU A 72 9.13 -0.14 -4.94
C LEU A 72 9.00 0.84 -3.77
N SER A 73 8.97 0.37 -2.52
CA SER A 73 8.89 1.17 -1.30
C SER A 73 9.85 0.67 -0.20
N MET A 74 11.07 0.33 -0.61
CA MET A 74 12.14 -0.24 0.22
C MET A 74 13.27 0.74 0.53
N THR A 75 13.34 1.89 -0.13
CA THR A 75 14.42 2.86 0.08
C THR A 75 13.87 4.28 0.19
N SER A 76 14.60 5.16 0.88
CA SER A 76 14.22 6.56 1.01
C SER A 76 14.21 7.31 -0.33
N GLN A 77 15.10 6.95 -1.26
CA GLN A 77 15.08 7.51 -2.62
C GLN A 77 13.78 7.17 -3.36
N GLN A 78 13.28 5.93 -3.25
CA GLN A 78 12.01 5.55 -3.88
C GLN A 78 10.84 6.36 -3.30
N VAL A 79 10.84 6.61 -1.99
CA VAL A 79 9.83 7.45 -1.33
C VAL A 79 9.96 8.90 -1.79
N ALA A 80 11.17 9.44 -1.89
CA ALA A 80 11.41 10.80 -2.36
C ALA A 80 10.91 10.99 -3.81
N ASP A 81 11.16 10.01 -4.68
CA ASP A 81 10.67 10.01 -6.06
C ASP A 81 9.13 9.99 -6.10
N ASP A 82 8.47 9.22 -5.22
CA ASP A 82 7.02 9.16 -5.12
C ASP A 82 6.39 10.46 -4.60
N VAL A 83 7.03 11.09 -3.61
CA VAL A 83 6.63 12.40 -3.09
C VAL A 83 6.78 13.45 -4.20
N ALA A 84 7.88 13.44 -4.94
CA ALA A 84 8.12 14.33 -6.07
C ALA A 84 7.13 14.09 -7.22
N ALA A 85 6.69 12.84 -7.41
CA ALA A 85 5.63 12.48 -8.36
C ALA A 85 4.23 12.89 -7.91
N GLY A 86 4.07 13.36 -6.66
CA GLY A 86 2.79 13.83 -6.12
C GLY A 86 1.83 12.70 -5.77
N LEU A 87 2.31 11.50 -5.40
CA LEU A 87 1.42 10.45 -4.89
C LEU A 87 0.75 10.90 -3.58
N GLY A 88 -0.50 10.51 -3.39
CA GLY A 88 -1.24 10.81 -2.16
C GLY A 88 -0.78 9.98 -0.97
N TYR A 89 -0.28 8.77 -1.20
CA TYR A 89 0.33 7.95 -0.15
C TYR A 89 1.36 6.94 -0.67
N VAL A 90 2.25 6.52 0.21
CA VAL A 90 3.24 5.45 -0.01
C VAL A 90 3.23 4.52 1.19
N VAL A 91 2.88 3.25 0.97
CA VAL A 91 3.00 2.22 1.98
C VAL A 91 4.37 1.56 1.85
N LEU A 92 5.16 1.62 2.92
CA LEU A 92 6.50 1.03 2.97
C LEU A 92 6.40 -0.50 2.89
N LYS A 93 7.48 -1.13 2.44
CA LYS A 93 7.57 -2.58 2.42
C LYS A 93 7.26 -3.17 3.79
N THR A 94 6.48 -4.25 3.82
CA THR A 94 6.06 -4.91 5.06
C THR A 94 7.25 -5.46 5.85
N VAL A 95 7.53 -4.95 7.05
CA VAL A 95 8.49 -5.57 7.99
C VAL A 95 7.85 -6.72 8.77
N ILE A 96 8.64 -7.72 9.14
CA ILE A 96 8.18 -8.79 10.04
C ILE A 96 8.43 -8.33 11.46
N ALA A 97 7.39 -8.40 12.30
CA ALA A 97 7.51 -7.96 13.68
C ALA A 97 8.55 -8.80 14.45
N GLU A 98 9.26 -8.13 15.35
CA GLU A 98 10.27 -8.71 16.23
C GLU A 98 9.84 -8.57 17.69
N SER A 99 10.20 -9.55 18.51
CA SER A 99 10.21 -9.43 19.97
C SER A 99 11.51 -8.78 20.45
N GLU A 100 11.57 -8.42 21.73
CA GLU A 100 12.72 -7.74 22.35
C GLU A 100 14.04 -8.53 22.24
N ASP A 101 13.97 -9.86 22.14
CA ASP A 101 15.11 -10.75 21.92
C ASP A 101 15.46 -10.95 20.43
N GLY A 102 14.82 -10.22 19.51
CA GLY A 102 15.05 -10.28 18.07
C GLY A 102 14.40 -11.48 17.37
N ARG A 103 13.52 -12.24 18.03
CA ARG A 103 12.78 -13.33 17.37
C ARG A 103 11.62 -12.77 16.54
N GLN A 104 11.41 -13.38 15.38
CA GLN A 104 10.29 -13.11 14.49
C GLN A 104 9.38 -14.34 14.41
N SER A 105 8.14 -14.27 14.85
CA SER A 105 7.24 -15.42 14.77
C SER A 105 6.84 -15.78 13.33
N MET A 106 6.97 -14.82 12.41
CA MET A 106 6.63 -14.94 10.99
C MET A 106 7.87 -14.87 10.09
N SER A 107 9.04 -15.30 10.57
CA SER A 107 10.35 -15.20 9.88
C SER A 107 10.39 -15.85 8.50
N ASP A 108 9.55 -16.86 8.21
CA ASP A 108 9.37 -17.45 6.87
C ASP A 108 9.00 -16.40 5.79
N TRP A 109 8.56 -15.21 6.22
CA TRP A 109 8.22 -14.08 5.38
C TRP A 109 9.36 -13.08 5.18
N ALA A 110 10.48 -13.18 5.89
CA ALA A 110 11.63 -12.29 5.73
C ALA A 110 12.67 -12.92 4.78
N ILE A 111 12.30 -13.14 3.50
CA ILE A 111 13.25 -13.68 2.50
C ILE A 111 13.65 -12.65 1.43
N PRO A 112 14.95 -12.59 1.06
CA PRO A 112 15.46 -11.64 0.08
C PRO A 112 14.95 -11.82 -1.35
N GLU A 113 14.50 -13.03 -1.70
CA GLU A 113 14.26 -13.41 -3.09
C GLU A 113 13.05 -12.69 -3.67
N ALA A 114 13.30 -11.59 -4.38
CA ALA A 114 12.32 -10.90 -5.20
C ALA A 114 12.57 -11.20 -6.69
N ARG A 115 11.66 -11.94 -7.31
CA ARG A 115 11.66 -12.17 -8.76
C ARG A 115 10.45 -11.51 -9.40
N MET A 116 10.70 -10.54 -10.27
CA MET A 116 9.67 -10.04 -11.17
C MET A 116 9.30 -11.13 -12.18
N ARG A 117 8.00 -11.34 -12.35
CA ARG A 117 7.42 -12.18 -13.40
C ARG A 117 6.51 -11.31 -14.25
N LEU A 118 6.75 -11.35 -15.55
CA LEU A 118 5.92 -10.71 -16.56
C LEU A 118 5.14 -11.81 -17.27
N ASP A 119 3.83 -11.81 -17.13
CA ASP A 119 2.94 -12.71 -17.86
C ASP A 119 2.12 -11.90 -18.85
N PRO A 120 2.15 -12.24 -20.16
CA PRO A 120 1.32 -11.57 -21.15
C PRO A 120 -0.16 -11.81 -20.85
N ILE A 121 -0.97 -10.78 -21.06
CA ILE A 121 -2.43 -10.83 -20.93
C ILE A 121 -3.07 -10.19 -22.14
N THR A 122 -4.28 -10.64 -22.49
CA THR A 122 -5.11 -10.01 -23.51
C THR A 122 -6.41 -9.54 -22.85
N SER A 123 -6.76 -8.27 -23.03
CA SER A 123 -7.98 -7.70 -22.46
C SER A 123 -9.23 -8.31 -23.11
N ARG A 124 -10.40 -8.11 -22.49
CA ARG A 124 -11.69 -8.50 -23.11
C ARG A 124 -11.96 -7.82 -24.46
N ARG A 125 -11.24 -6.74 -24.77
CA ARG A 125 -11.33 -6.00 -26.03
C ARG A 125 -10.29 -6.45 -27.07
N GLY A 126 -9.46 -7.44 -26.76
CA GLY A 126 -8.43 -7.96 -27.66
C GLY A 126 -7.11 -7.18 -27.65
N GLU A 127 -6.91 -6.31 -26.66
CA GLU A 127 -5.66 -5.54 -26.54
C GLU A 127 -4.63 -6.32 -25.74
N ASP A 128 -3.41 -6.42 -26.26
CA ASP A 128 -2.30 -7.08 -25.57
C ASP A 128 -1.70 -6.19 -24.48
N GLY A 129 -1.29 -6.82 -23.39
CA GLY A 129 -0.63 -6.17 -22.27
C GLY A 129 0.16 -7.16 -21.42
N TRP A 130 0.61 -6.69 -20.27
CA TRP A 130 1.40 -7.48 -19.34
C TRP A 130 0.80 -7.39 -17.94
N SER A 131 0.76 -8.52 -17.26
CA SER A 131 0.66 -8.55 -15.81
C SER A 131 2.07 -8.64 -15.22
N VAL A 132 2.38 -7.74 -14.29
CA VAL A 132 3.64 -7.75 -13.55
C VAL A 132 3.36 -8.26 -12.15
N SER A 133 4.00 -9.35 -11.76
CA SER A 133 3.92 -9.88 -10.40
C SER A 133 5.32 -9.97 -9.79
N TRP A 134 5.42 -9.61 -8.52
CA TRP A 134 6.65 -9.78 -7.75
C TRP A 134 6.50 -11.03 -6.89
N LYS A 135 7.34 -12.03 -7.14
CA LYS A 135 7.54 -13.13 -6.22
C LYS A 135 8.61 -12.72 -5.22
N GLY A 136 8.21 -12.09 -4.11
CA GLY A 136 9.08 -11.81 -2.98
C GLY A 136 8.25 -11.64 -1.73
N ARG A 137 8.84 -11.90 -0.57
CA ARG A 137 8.12 -11.79 0.72
C ARG A 137 8.39 -10.43 1.36
N GLY A 138 8.24 -10.30 2.68
CA GLY A 138 8.41 -9.06 3.44
C GLY A 138 9.81 -8.46 3.35
N TRP A 139 10.06 -7.48 4.20
CA TRP A 139 11.37 -6.88 4.43
C TRP A 139 12.37 -7.95 4.86
N TRP A 140 13.54 -7.92 4.24
CA TRP A 140 14.62 -8.89 4.51
C TRP A 140 15.82 -8.25 5.22
N GLY A 141 15.86 -6.92 5.32
CA GLY A 141 16.85 -6.23 6.14
C GLY A 141 16.58 -6.42 7.63
N THR A 142 17.45 -5.87 8.45
CA THR A 142 17.26 -5.80 9.89
C THR A 142 16.08 -4.88 10.25
N PHE A 143 15.52 -5.07 11.45
CA PHE A 143 14.49 -4.17 11.95
C PHE A 143 15.02 -2.74 12.13
N GLN A 144 16.27 -2.56 12.56
CA GLN A 144 16.87 -1.22 12.67
C GLN A 144 16.94 -0.50 11.33
N GLU A 145 17.37 -1.17 10.25
CA GLU A 145 17.36 -0.57 8.90
C GLU A 145 15.94 -0.18 8.46
N TYR A 146 14.93 -0.92 8.90
CA TYR A 146 13.53 -0.55 8.65
C TYR A 146 13.12 0.71 9.42
N LEU A 147 13.50 0.81 10.70
CA LEU A 147 13.23 2.01 11.52
C LEU A 147 13.91 3.25 10.94
N ASP A 148 15.15 3.11 10.47
CA ASP A 148 15.88 4.18 9.79
C ASP A 148 15.13 4.62 8.51
N LEU A 149 14.63 3.67 7.72
CA LEU A 149 13.78 3.96 6.56
C LEU A 149 12.49 4.70 6.96
N VAL A 150 11.84 4.34 8.06
CA VAL A 150 10.63 5.04 8.56
C VAL A 150 10.96 6.50 8.87
N VAL A 151 12.06 6.76 9.58
CA VAL A 151 12.52 8.12 9.90
C VAL A 151 12.78 8.92 8.63
N GLU A 152 13.56 8.36 7.70
CA GLU A 152 13.91 9.01 6.45
C GLU A 152 12.68 9.28 5.57
N ALA A 153 11.83 8.27 5.37
CA ALA A 153 10.63 8.37 4.54
C ALA A 153 9.66 9.43 5.08
N ARG A 154 9.45 9.45 6.41
CA ARG A 154 8.65 10.48 7.06
C ARG A 154 9.26 11.87 6.83
N ALA A 155 10.58 12.01 6.95
CA ALA A 155 11.25 13.29 6.71
C ALA A 155 11.07 13.77 5.26
N GLN A 156 11.14 12.86 4.27
CA GLN A 156 10.92 13.18 2.85
C GLN A 156 9.49 13.67 2.56
N SER A 157 8.49 13.16 3.27
CA SER A 157 7.10 13.56 3.07
C SER A 157 6.67 14.78 3.88
N ARG A 158 7.55 15.33 4.74
CA ARG A 158 7.23 16.53 5.51
C ARG A 158 6.99 17.73 4.60
N GLY A 159 5.84 18.37 4.76
CA GLY A 159 5.45 19.53 3.97
C GLY A 159 4.89 19.18 2.59
N SER A 160 4.79 17.89 2.24
CA SER A 160 4.03 17.44 1.07
C SER A 160 2.63 16.99 1.48
N SER A 161 1.80 16.69 0.47
CA SER A 161 0.48 16.07 0.64
C SER A 161 0.51 14.54 0.55
N THR A 162 1.71 13.92 0.64
CA THR A 162 1.92 12.48 0.56
C THR A 162 1.98 11.87 1.95
N LEU A 163 1.12 10.90 2.23
CA LEU A 163 1.17 10.13 3.47
C LEU A 163 2.11 8.93 3.35
N VAL A 164 3.11 8.82 4.23
CA VAL A 164 3.92 7.61 4.36
C VAL A 164 3.31 6.71 5.43
N VAL A 165 3.18 5.41 5.13
CA VAL A 165 2.57 4.42 6.01
C VAL A 165 3.54 3.24 6.20
N PRO A 166 4.13 3.05 7.40
CA PRO A 166 4.81 1.81 7.75
C PRO A 166 3.87 0.60 7.63
N SER A 167 4.37 -0.51 7.12
CA SER A 167 3.63 -1.77 7.00
C SER A 167 4.30 -2.86 7.80
N VAL A 168 3.52 -3.61 8.57
CA VAL A 168 4.02 -4.62 9.50
C VAL A 168 3.20 -5.89 9.42
N LYS A 169 3.89 -7.03 9.38
CA LYS A 169 3.31 -8.35 9.58
C LYS A 169 3.66 -8.84 10.98
N TYR A 170 2.68 -8.72 11.87
CA TYR A 170 2.76 -9.29 13.22
C TYR A 170 2.42 -10.79 13.22
N HIS A 171 2.70 -11.45 14.34
CA HIS A 171 2.16 -12.77 14.64
C HIS A 171 0.66 -12.88 14.33
N LEU A 172 0.29 -13.93 13.61
CA LEU A 172 -1.08 -14.27 13.30
C LEU A 172 -1.31 -15.72 13.76
N PRO A 173 -2.11 -15.95 14.81
CA PRO A 173 -2.34 -17.28 15.33
C PRO A 173 -2.77 -18.27 14.25
N MET A 174 -2.12 -19.42 14.20
CA MET A 174 -2.49 -20.50 13.30
C MET A 174 -3.68 -21.29 13.86
N PRO A 175 -4.44 -22.05 13.05
CA PRO A 175 -5.48 -22.94 13.58
C PRO A 175 -4.94 -23.86 14.69
N GLY A 176 -5.55 -23.80 15.88
CA GLY A 176 -5.12 -24.53 17.07
C GLY A 176 -4.23 -23.74 18.03
N GLU A 177 -3.74 -22.57 17.64
CA GLU A 177 -3.12 -21.58 18.51
C GLU A 177 -4.20 -20.64 19.06
N THR A 178 -4.20 -20.38 20.36
CA THR A 178 -5.23 -19.57 21.04
C THR A 178 -4.70 -18.25 21.57
N GLU A 179 -3.40 -18.01 21.47
CA GLU A 179 -2.73 -16.86 22.08
C GLU A 179 -2.15 -15.96 21.00
N TRP A 180 -2.24 -14.65 21.23
CA TRP A 180 -1.53 -13.65 20.46
C TRP A 180 -0.18 -13.39 21.12
N LEU A 181 0.88 -13.25 20.32
CA LEU A 181 2.19 -12.83 20.84
C LEU A 181 2.22 -11.32 21.12
N GLU A 182 1.44 -10.86 22.10
CA GLU A 182 1.28 -9.44 22.44
C GLU A 182 2.62 -8.72 22.73
N ALA A 183 3.62 -9.45 23.23
CA ALA A 183 4.96 -8.90 23.46
C ALA A 183 5.65 -8.49 22.14
N GLU A 184 5.53 -9.28 21.08
CA GLU A 184 6.04 -8.96 19.73
C GLU A 184 5.33 -7.72 19.17
N TYR A 185 4.00 -7.67 19.33
CA TYR A 185 3.18 -6.51 18.97
C TYR A 185 3.65 -5.25 19.70
N GLY A 186 3.75 -5.32 21.02
CA GLY A 186 4.11 -4.21 21.87
C GLY A 186 5.51 -3.69 21.58
N PHE A 187 6.50 -4.57 21.43
CA PHE A 187 7.87 -4.17 21.11
C PHE A 187 7.97 -3.47 19.75
N THR A 188 7.51 -4.14 18.69
CA THR A 188 7.60 -3.61 17.32
C THR A 188 6.82 -2.30 17.17
N THR A 189 5.61 -2.21 17.72
CA THR A 189 4.79 -1.00 17.60
C THR A 189 5.38 0.17 18.36
N ARG A 190 5.97 -0.06 19.54
CA ARG A 190 6.67 1.01 20.29
C ARG A 190 7.88 1.51 19.53
N ALA A 191 8.72 0.62 19.01
CA ALA A 191 9.90 1.01 18.24
C ALA A 191 9.52 1.79 16.96
N LEU A 192 8.45 1.38 16.27
CA LEU A 192 7.93 2.14 15.12
C LEU A 192 7.39 3.52 15.53
N LEU A 193 6.66 3.61 16.64
CA LEU A 193 6.16 4.87 17.15
C LEU A 193 7.30 5.82 17.55
N GLU A 194 8.36 5.29 18.16
CA GLU A 194 9.58 6.03 18.50
C GLU A 194 10.29 6.54 17.23
N ALA A 195 10.45 5.69 16.21
CA ALA A 195 11.01 6.07 14.91
C ALA A 195 10.13 7.09 14.16
N TRP A 196 8.81 6.94 14.24
CA TRP A 196 7.86 7.91 13.69
C TRP A 196 8.01 9.25 14.38
N GLY A 197 8.13 9.26 15.71
CA GLY A 197 8.31 10.44 16.54
C GLY A 197 7.06 11.32 16.63
N GLU A 198 7.24 12.50 17.22
CA GLU A 198 6.16 13.46 17.49
C GLU A 198 5.58 14.09 16.23
N GLY A 199 4.33 14.59 16.32
CA GLY A 199 3.69 15.40 15.28
C GLY A 199 2.40 14.84 14.68
N GLY A 200 1.75 13.89 15.37
CA GLY A 200 0.46 13.34 14.99
C GLY A 200 0.40 11.81 15.15
N PRO A 201 -0.78 11.21 14.95
CA PRO A 201 -0.91 9.76 14.99
C PRO A 201 -0.02 9.11 13.91
N MET A 202 0.64 8.01 14.26
CA MET A 202 1.34 7.18 13.29
C MET A 202 0.32 6.35 12.50
N PRO A 203 0.18 6.54 11.17
CA PRO A 203 -0.57 5.59 10.36
C PRO A 203 0.17 4.25 10.34
N ILE A 204 -0.55 3.14 10.26
CA ILE A 204 0.07 1.82 10.17
C ILE A 204 -0.77 0.89 9.28
N GLU A 205 -0.11 0.15 8.40
CA GLU A 205 -0.70 -0.98 7.70
C GLU A 205 -0.35 -2.26 8.46
N LYS A 206 -1.38 -3.03 8.84
CA LYS A 206 -1.21 -4.40 9.28
C LYS A 206 -1.38 -5.34 8.09
N ASP A 207 -0.31 -6.03 7.74
CA ASP A 207 -0.30 -6.97 6.64
C ASP A 207 -0.75 -8.38 7.11
N PHE A 208 -2.04 -8.65 6.95
CA PHE A 208 -2.62 -9.98 7.15
C PHE A 208 -2.35 -10.97 6.03
N SER A 209 -1.69 -10.57 4.93
CA SER A 209 -1.61 -11.39 3.71
C SER A 209 -1.13 -12.80 4.05
N PRO A 210 -1.99 -13.81 3.84
CA PRO A 210 -1.68 -15.20 4.12
C PRO A 210 -1.07 -15.89 2.89
N THR A 211 -0.67 -15.12 1.87
CA THR A 211 -0.18 -15.53 0.54
C THR A 211 1.17 -16.28 0.55
N LEU A 212 1.23 -17.38 1.29
CA LEU A 212 1.69 -18.59 0.63
C LEU A 212 0.64 -18.91 -0.43
N ALA A 213 1.02 -18.75 -1.69
CA ALA A 213 0.29 -19.31 -2.81
C ALA A 213 0.01 -20.81 -2.51
N GLY A 214 -1.19 -21.12 -2.01
CA GLY A 214 -1.63 -22.48 -1.70
C GLY A 214 -1.48 -22.97 -0.25
N SER A 215 -1.34 -22.12 0.78
CA SER A 215 -1.43 -22.62 2.18
C SER A 215 -2.82 -22.45 2.80
N ASP A 216 -3.16 -23.35 3.74
CA ASP A 216 -4.37 -23.31 4.57
C ASP A 216 -4.49 -22.05 5.46
N ARG A 217 -3.51 -21.13 5.44
CA ARG A 217 -3.55 -19.85 6.15
C ARG A 217 -4.65 -18.90 5.63
N SER A 218 -5.27 -19.17 4.48
CA SER A 218 -6.48 -18.46 4.05
C SER A 218 -7.72 -18.77 4.91
N GLN A 219 -7.65 -19.79 5.77
CA GLN A 219 -8.72 -20.21 6.68
C GLN A 219 -8.80 -19.38 7.98
N VAL A 220 -7.86 -18.46 8.24
CA VAL A 220 -7.80 -17.64 9.48
C VAL A 220 -8.73 -16.43 9.48
N ARG A 221 -9.79 -16.43 8.67
CA ARG A 221 -10.75 -15.31 8.57
C ARG A 221 -11.30 -14.91 9.94
N GLU A 222 -11.65 -15.89 10.77
CA GLU A 222 -12.21 -15.63 12.10
C GLU A 222 -11.20 -14.94 13.01
N THR A 223 -9.94 -15.39 13.02
CA THR A 223 -8.82 -14.76 13.74
C THR A 223 -8.55 -13.32 13.27
N VAL A 224 -8.63 -13.06 11.96
CA VAL A 224 -8.51 -11.70 11.41
C VAL A 224 -9.67 -10.81 11.85
N VAL A 225 -10.89 -11.33 11.85
CA VAL A 225 -12.09 -10.60 12.31
C VAL A 225 -12.03 -10.36 13.82
N GLU A 226 -11.50 -11.30 14.60
CA GLU A 226 -11.25 -11.13 16.03
C GLU A 226 -10.26 -9.99 16.28
N TRP A 227 -9.15 -9.92 15.53
CA TRP A 227 -8.18 -8.83 15.65
C TRP A 227 -8.78 -7.43 15.38
N LEU A 228 -9.77 -7.34 14.48
CA LEU A 228 -10.40 -6.07 14.10
C LEU A 228 -11.43 -5.55 15.13
N ARG A 229 -11.83 -6.38 16.11
CA ARG A 229 -12.82 -6.03 17.13
C ARG A 229 -12.16 -5.46 18.37
#